data_AF-A0A2M7BYP8-F1
#
_entry.id   AF-A0A2M7BYP8-F1
#
_cell.length_a   1.000
_cell.length_b   1.000
_cell.length_c   1.000
_cell.angle_alpha   90.00
_cell.angle_beta   90.00
_cell.angle_gamma   90.00
#
_symmetry.space_group_name_H-M   'P 1'
#
loop_
_entity.id
_entity.type
_entity.pdbx_description
1 polymer ?
#
loop_
_entity_poly.entity_id
_entity_poly.type
_entity_poly.pdbx_seq_one_letter_code
_entity_poly.pdbx_strand_id
1 'polypeptide(L)'
;MKKNILPQVPKSVILTIVLYLVVSVILWKILPNKEFGLNMISEVLGIFVTVCAIETVISYEKRKKWLIIENKVRKLISEEIDSIRIDFNGIVKIYPIISSPKELSNEEIFHESRKLEMKELVRLADSDIKEIRERINQEFLDNISEKLFFTRNENLNWIEVKYSKYLEPDELLVIIDLELLMLSLGMNMKILRKMRKEVKKTGNTSTNSFFENSYEERITNRIHETLKIIKKMIKIGILQKSQKF
;
A
#
# COMPACT_ATOMS: atom_id res chain seq x y z
N MET A 1 4.09 0.54 16.16
CA MET A 1 4.71 -0.48 17.01
C MET A 1 6.18 -0.63 16.64
N LYS A 2 7.13 -0.28 17.53
CA LYS A 2 8.53 -0.67 17.34
C LYS A 2 8.62 -2.16 17.68
N LYS A 3 8.64 -3.05 16.67
CA LYS A 3 9.03 -4.44 16.90
C LYS A 3 10.50 -4.40 17.36
N ASN A 4 10.76 -4.72 18.63
CA ASN A 4 12.11 -5.01 19.12
C ASN A 4 12.55 -6.33 18.48
N ILE A 5 12.97 -6.26 17.22
CA ILE A 5 13.66 -7.36 16.55
C ILE A 5 15.10 -7.29 17.06
N LEU A 6 15.38 -8.01 18.15
CA LEU A 6 16.75 -8.32 18.55
C LEU A 6 17.49 -8.85 17.30
N PRO A 7 18.74 -8.44 17.05
CA PRO A 7 19.50 -8.95 15.93
C PRO A 7 19.53 -10.49 16.05
N GLN A 8 18.98 -11.17 15.05
CA GLN A 8 19.05 -12.63 15.00
C GLN A 8 20.46 -12.99 14.55
N VAL A 9 21.33 -13.24 15.54
CA VAL A 9 22.63 -13.87 15.31
C VAL A 9 22.37 -15.21 14.61
N PRO A 10 23.03 -15.53 13.49
CA PRO A 10 22.87 -16.81 12.81
C PRO A 10 23.07 -17.95 13.80
N LYS A 11 22.16 -18.93 13.80
CA LYS A 11 22.22 -20.07 14.72
C LYS A 11 23.56 -20.82 14.65
N SER A 12 24.20 -20.82 13.48
CA SER A 12 25.54 -21.40 13.26
C SER A 12 26.64 -20.66 14.02
N VAL A 13 26.58 -19.33 14.09
CA VAL A 13 27.56 -18.49 14.80
C VAL A 13 27.45 -18.71 16.32
N ILE A 14 26.22 -18.73 16.84
CA ILE A 14 25.95 -19.07 18.25
C ILE A 14 26.50 -20.46 18.60
N LEU A 15 26.25 -21.45 17.75
CA LEU A 15 26.70 -22.83 17.97
C LEU A 15 28.24 -22.92 18.05
N THR A 16 28.96 -22.26 17.14
CA THR A 16 30.43 -22.24 17.13
C THR A 16 31.00 -21.61 18.40
N ILE A 17 30.42 -20.49 18.85
CA ILE A 17 30.87 -19.81 20.08
C ILE A 17 30.62 -20.67 21.33
N VAL A 18 29.45 -21.31 21.41
CA VAL A 18 29.12 -22.23 22.51
C VAL A 18 30.07 -23.41 22.54
N LEU A 19 30.37 -24.01 21.38
CA LEU A 19 31.34 -25.10 21.27
C LEU A 19 32.73 -24.66 21.79
N TYR A 20 33.18 -23.48 21.38
CA TYR A 20 34.48 -22.95 21.79
C TYR A 20 34.54 -22.67 23.31
N LEU A 21 33.49 -22.07 23.89
CA LEU A 21 33.38 -21.86 25.33
C LEU A 21 33.42 -23.18 26.11
N VAL A 22 32.70 -24.21 25.64
CA VAL A 22 32.69 -25.53 26.27
C VAL A 22 34.08 -26.16 26.24
N VAL A 23 34.77 -26.11 25.10
CA VAL A 23 36.15 -26.60 24.97
C VAL A 23 37.11 -25.83 25.88
N SER A 24 37.00 -24.51 25.97
CA SER A 24 37.84 -23.68 26.85
C SER A 24 37.62 -24.01 28.34
N VAL A 25 36.37 -24.25 28.77
CA VAL A 25 36.06 -24.67 30.14
C VAL A 25 36.60 -26.06 30.46
N ILE A 26 36.52 -27.00 29.51
CA ILE A 26 37.08 -28.34 29.64
C ILE A 26 38.62 -28.25 29.77
N LEU A 27 39.28 -27.49 28.91
CA LEU A 27 40.72 -27.28 28.95
C LEU A 27 41.18 -26.61 30.24
N TRP A 28 40.41 -25.64 30.77
CA TRP A 28 40.68 -25.01 32.05
C TRP A 28 40.64 -25.99 33.23
N LYS A 29 39.76 -26.99 33.18
CA LYS A 29 39.67 -28.03 34.23
C LYS A 29 40.75 -29.09 34.13
N ILE A 30 41.22 -29.40 32.92
CA ILE A 30 42.14 -30.53 32.66
C ILE A 30 43.61 -30.07 32.73
N LEU A 31 43.93 -28.86 32.26
CA LEU A 31 45.31 -28.39 32.19
C LEU A 31 45.81 -27.87 33.56
N PRO A 32 47.05 -28.20 33.96
CA PRO A 32 47.63 -27.73 35.21
C PRO A 32 47.88 -26.21 35.21
N ASN A 33 48.03 -25.61 34.02
CA ASN A 33 48.16 -24.17 33.86
C ASN A 33 46.78 -23.51 33.72
N LYS A 34 46.19 -23.12 34.85
CA LYS A 34 44.87 -22.48 34.91
C LYS A 34 44.82 -21.12 34.19
N GLU A 35 45.96 -20.43 34.06
CA GLU A 35 46.04 -19.13 33.37
C GLU A 35 45.74 -19.27 31.88
N PHE A 36 46.17 -20.38 31.26
CA PHE A 36 45.90 -20.68 29.85
C PHE A 36 44.39 -20.78 29.56
N GLY A 37 43.64 -21.46 30.45
CA GLY A 37 42.19 -21.59 30.32
C GLY A 37 41.45 -20.25 30.47
N LEU A 38 41.90 -19.39 31.39
CA LEU A 38 41.33 -18.05 31.57
C LEU A 38 41.62 -17.13 30.38
N ASN A 39 42.84 -17.17 29.84
CA ASN A 39 43.21 -16.40 28.65
C ASN A 39 42.37 -16.83 27.43
N MET A 40 42.19 -18.14 27.23
CA MET A 40 41.30 -18.69 26.19
C MET A 40 39.85 -18.21 26.36
N ILE A 41 39.29 -18.26 27.58
CA ILE A 41 37.93 -17.75 27.83
C ILE A 41 37.83 -16.25 27.51
N SER A 42 38.82 -15.46 27.92
CA SER A 42 38.87 -14.02 27.66
C SER A 42 38.93 -13.72 26.15
N GLU A 43 39.76 -14.45 25.39
CA GLU A 43 39.84 -14.30 23.93
C GLU A 43 38.52 -14.68 23.25
N VAL A 44 37.88 -15.78 23.65
CA VAL A 44 36.59 -16.22 23.11
C VAL A 44 35.49 -15.20 23.38
N LEU A 45 35.47 -14.63 24.59
CA LEU A 45 34.55 -13.53 24.93
C LEU A 45 34.84 -12.29 24.08
N GLY A 46 36.10 -11.94 23.86
CA GLY A 46 36.49 -10.84 22.98
C GLY A 46 36.02 -11.04 21.53
N ILE A 47 36.20 -12.24 20.99
CA ILE A 47 35.70 -12.63 19.66
C ILE A 47 34.17 -12.53 19.62
N PHE A 48 33.48 -13.06 20.64
CA PHE A 48 32.03 -12.99 20.74
C PHE A 48 31.49 -11.56 20.72
N VAL A 49 32.03 -10.69 21.57
CA VAL A 49 31.65 -9.27 21.63
C VAL A 49 31.89 -8.59 20.28
N THR A 50 33.01 -8.87 19.64
CA THR A 50 33.35 -8.31 18.32
C THR A 50 32.35 -8.76 17.25
N VAL A 51 32.00 -10.04 17.19
CA VAL A 51 31.01 -10.58 16.26
C VAL A 51 29.64 -9.96 16.50
N CYS A 52 29.19 -9.89 17.75
CA CYS A 52 27.91 -9.26 18.11
C CYS A 52 27.89 -7.76 17.75
N ALA A 53 28.99 -7.04 17.94
CA ALA A 53 29.12 -5.63 17.56
C ALA A 53 29.02 -5.47 16.03
N ILE A 54 29.77 -6.26 15.26
CA ILE A 54 29.73 -6.26 13.80
C ILE A 54 28.33 -6.56 13.28
N GLU A 55 27.67 -7.60 13.80
CA GLU A 55 26.31 -7.95 13.38
C GLU A 55 25.29 -6.86 13.74
N THR A 56 25.45 -6.23 14.90
CA THR A 56 24.60 -5.11 15.32
C THR A 56 24.77 -3.94 14.35
N VAL A 57 26.00 -3.60 13.97
CA VAL A 57 26.31 -2.55 12.99
C VAL A 57 25.76 -2.90 11.61
N ILE A 58 25.98 -4.12 11.12
CA ILE A 58 25.44 -4.58 9.83
C ILE A 58 23.92 -4.56 9.84
N SER A 59 23.29 -5.03 10.92
CA SER A 59 21.83 -5.02 11.07
C SER A 59 21.29 -3.60 11.13
N TYR A 60 22.00 -2.67 11.77
CA TYR A 60 21.67 -1.26 11.78
C TYR A 60 21.75 -0.63 10.38
N GLU A 61 22.85 -0.84 9.67
CA GLU A 61 23.05 -0.36 8.30
C GLU A 61 22.02 -0.94 7.32
N LYS A 62 21.74 -2.24 7.41
CA LYS A 62 20.66 -2.88 6.66
C LYS A 62 19.34 -2.19 7.00
N ARG A 63 18.94 -2.08 8.27
CA ARG A 63 17.69 -1.41 8.66
C ARG A 63 17.58 0.01 8.11
N LYS A 64 18.66 0.79 8.13
CA LYS A 64 18.70 2.14 7.55
C LYS A 64 18.43 2.13 6.05
N LYS A 65 19.10 1.26 5.29
CA LYS A 65 18.86 1.10 3.84
C LYS A 65 17.46 0.59 3.54
N TRP A 66 16.97 -0.37 4.34
CA TRP A 66 15.61 -0.90 4.24
C TRP A 66 14.56 0.18 4.49
N LEU A 67 14.74 1.04 5.50
CA LEU A 67 13.85 2.16 5.79
C LEU A 67 13.78 3.16 4.62
N ILE A 68 14.91 3.44 3.97
CA ILE A 68 14.93 4.33 2.78
C ILE A 68 14.11 3.73 1.64
N ILE A 69 14.25 2.42 1.39
CA ILE A 69 13.49 1.74 0.34
C ILE A 69 12.00 1.69 0.71
N GLU A 70 11.68 1.34 1.95
CA GLU A 70 10.31 1.32 2.47
C GLU A 70 9.62 2.68 2.30
N ASN A 71 10.29 3.78 2.64
CA ASN A 71 9.76 5.12 2.45
C ASN A 71 9.50 5.45 0.98
N LYS A 72 10.39 5.03 0.07
CA LYS A 72 10.19 5.20 -1.38
C LYS A 72 8.99 4.39 -1.88
N VAL A 73 8.84 3.14 -1.43
CA VAL A 73 7.70 2.29 -1.79
C VAL A 73 6.39 2.90 -1.29
N ARG A 74 6.35 3.34 -0.02
CA ARG A 74 5.19 4.02 0.55
C ARG A 74 4.82 5.30 -0.20
N LYS A 75 5.82 6.06 -0.66
CA LYS A 75 5.60 7.25 -1.51
C LYS A 75 4.96 6.87 -2.85
N LEU A 76 5.49 5.87 -3.55
CA LEU A 76 4.92 5.38 -4.82
C LEU A 76 3.48 4.90 -4.65
N ILE A 77 3.20 4.14 -3.58
CA ILE A 77 1.83 3.73 -3.25
C ILE A 77 0.96 4.96 -3.04
N SER A 78 1.40 5.90 -2.19
CA SER A 78 0.61 7.09 -1.91
C SER A 78 0.31 7.90 -3.17
N GLU A 79 1.26 8.02 -4.11
CA GLU A 79 1.06 8.73 -5.38
C GLU A 79 0.04 8.02 -6.27
N GLU A 80 0.08 6.69 -6.33
CA GLU A 80 -0.89 5.90 -7.09
C GLU A 80 -2.29 5.99 -6.46
N ILE A 81 -2.40 5.88 -5.13
CA ILE A 81 -3.69 6.02 -4.44
C ILE A 81 -4.23 7.46 -4.59
N ASP A 82 -3.37 8.49 -4.56
CA ASP A 82 -3.81 9.87 -4.80
C ASP A 82 -4.35 10.05 -6.22
N SER A 83 -3.70 9.41 -7.18
CA SER A 83 -4.14 9.44 -8.57
C SER A 83 -5.50 8.74 -8.74
N ILE A 84 -5.69 7.58 -8.11
CA ILE A 84 -6.99 6.89 -8.07
C ILE A 84 -8.05 7.78 -7.40
N ARG A 85 -7.70 8.46 -6.29
CA ARG A 85 -8.60 9.40 -5.63
C ARG A 85 -9.07 10.49 -6.60
N ILE A 86 -8.14 11.13 -7.32
CA ILE A 86 -8.44 12.19 -8.28
C ILE A 86 -9.38 11.69 -9.38
N ASP A 87 -9.09 10.51 -9.93
CA ASP A 87 -9.94 9.88 -10.95
C ASP A 87 -11.37 9.67 -10.40
N PHE A 88 -11.49 9.20 -9.16
CA PHE A 88 -12.78 8.99 -8.50
C PHE A 88 -13.53 10.29 -8.17
N ASN A 89 -12.83 11.37 -7.80
CA ASN A 89 -13.48 12.68 -7.65
C ASN A 89 -14.19 13.10 -8.95
N GLY A 90 -13.56 12.84 -10.11
CA GLY A 90 -14.18 13.06 -11.42
C GLY A 90 -15.36 12.12 -11.71
N ILE A 91 -15.27 10.85 -11.30
CA ILE A 91 -16.34 9.86 -11.44
C ILE A 91 -17.60 10.28 -10.69
N VAL A 92 -17.46 10.63 -9.40
CA VAL A 92 -18.58 10.90 -8.49
C VAL A 92 -18.89 12.39 -8.30
N LYS A 93 -18.40 13.25 -9.21
CA LYS A 93 -18.64 14.70 -9.25
C LYS A 93 -18.36 15.41 -7.92
N ILE A 94 -17.23 15.11 -7.29
CA ILE A 94 -16.81 15.80 -6.07
C ILE A 94 -16.07 17.08 -6.48
N TYR A 95 -16.77 18.21 -6.36
CA TYR A 95 -16.23 19.55 -6.60
C TYR A 95 -16.49 20.41 -5.37
N PRO A 96 -15.58 20.43 -4.38
CA PRO A 96 -15.79 21.24 -3.19
C PRO A 96 -15.79 22.72 -3.55
N ILE A 97 -16.85 23.43 -3.20
CA ILE A 97 -16.90 24.88 -3.32
C ILE A 97 -16.21 25.44 -2.08
N ILE A 98 -14.98 25.91 -2.24
CA ILE A 98 -14.29 26.68 -1.19
C ILE A 98 -14.84 28.10 -1.26
N SER A 99 -15.64 28.48 -0.27
CA SER A 99 -16.00 29.88 -0.07
C SER A 99 -14.74 30.63 0.36
N SER A 100 -14.01 31.19 -0.59
CA SER A 100 -12.73 31.86 -0.33
C SER A 100 -12.93 33.06 0.59
N PRO A 101 -12.46 33.04 1.85
CA PRO A 101 -12.18 34.28 2.54
C PRO A 101 -11.00 34.93 1.82
N LYS A 102 -11.01 36.26 1.68
CA LYS A 102 -10.02 37.07 0.92
C LYS A 102 -8.54 36.94 1.36
N GLU A 103 -8.18 35.96 2.18
CA GLU A 103 -6.91 35.89 2.91
C GLU A 103 -6.17 34.55 2.78
N LEU A 104 -6.70 33.53 2.10
CA LEU A 104 -6.00 32.26 1.93
C LEU A 104 -5.01 32.29 0.76
N SER A 105 -3.81 31.76 0.98
CA SER A 105 -2.84 31.47 -0.06
C SER A 105 -3.29 30.32 -0.97
N ASN A 106 -2.75 30.25 -2.19
CA ASN A 106 -3.07 29.17 -3.14
C ASN A 106 -2.77 27.76 -2.57
N GLU A 107 -1.72 27.63 -1.76
CA GLU A 107 -1.37 26.37 -1.10
C GLU A 107 -2.41 25.96 -0.05
N GLU A 108 -2.91 26.92 0.73
CA GLU A 108 -3.95 26.66 1.72
C GLU A 108 -5.28 26.31 1.06
N ILE A 109 -5.63 26.97 -0.06
CA ILE A 109 -6.80 26.62 -0.87
C ILE A 109 -6.69 25.19 -1.39
N PHE A 110 -5.54 24.80 -1.93
CA PHE A 110 -5.32 23.43 -2.41
C PHE A 110 -5.43 22.40 -1.28
N HIS A 111 -4.83 22.68 -0.13
CA HIS A 111 -4.87 21.81 1.03
C HIS A 111 -6.31 21.61 1.55
N GLU A 112 -7.08 22.70 1.69
CA GLU A 112 -8.48 22.62 2.11
C GLU A 112 -9.37 21.96 1.04
N SER A 113 -9.14 22.18 -0.26
CA SER A 113 -9.86 21.45 -1.34
C SER A 113 -9.68 19.95 -1.19
N ARG A 114 -8.42 19.53 -1.09
CA ARG A 114 -8.04 18.11 -0.98
C ARG A 114 -8.65 17.47 0.27
N LYS A 115 -8.69 18.19 1.38
CA LYS A 115 -9.30 17.74 2.63
C LYS A 115 -10.82 17.60 2.51
N LEU A 116 -11.49 18.54 1.84
CA LEU A 116 -12.94 18.48 1.58
C LEU A 116 -13.28 17.34 0.60
N GLU A 117 -12.51 17.18 -0.47
CA GLU A 117 -12.63 16.05 -1.40
C GLU A 117 -12.51 14.71 -0.66
N MET A 118 -11.48 14.58 0.19
CA MET A 118 -11.25 13.38 0.97
C MET A 118 -12.40 13.11 1.94
N LYS A 119 -12.89 14.14 2.63
CA LYS A 119 -14.03 14.03 3.54
C LYS A 119 -15.28 13.55 2.81
N GLU A 120 -15.51 14.08 1.61
CA GLU A 120 -16.68 13.70 0.81
C GLU A 120 -16.56 12.28 0.26
N LEU A 121 -15.39 11.85 -0.20
CA LEU A 121 -15.14 10.45 -0.60
C LEU A 121 -15.39 9.48 0.56
N VAL A 122 -14.91 9.82 1.76
CA VAL A 122 -15.13 9.02 2.96
C VAL A 122 -16.61 8.94 3.32
N ARG A 123 -17.35 10.05 3.18
CA ARG A 123 -18.80 10.08 3.39
C ARG A 123 -19.54 9.20 2.37
N LEU A 124 -19.16 9.27 1.09
CA LEU A 124 -19.75 8.43 0.04
C LEU A 124 -19.40 6.94 0.19
N ALA A 125 -18.26 6.61 0.79
CA ALA A 125 -17.95 5.22 1.12
C ALA A 125 -18.97 4.61 2.11
N ASP A 126 -19.58 5.45 2.96
CA ASP A 126 -20.59 5.07 3.95
C ASP A 126 -22.03 5.29 3.47
N SER A 127 -22.24 5.93 2.31
CA SER A 127 -23.57 6.18 1.77
C SER A 127 -24.19 4.92 1.16
N ASP A 128 -25.49 5.00 0.89
CA ASP A 128 -26.20 3.98 0.10
C ASP A 128 -25.72 4.01 -1.36
N ILE A 129 -25.78 2.86 -2.03
CA ILE A 129 -25.45 2.66 -3.45
C ILE A 129 -26.28 3.58 -4.34
N LYS A 130 -27.54 3.86 -3.95
CA LYS A 130 -28.42 4.78 -4.68
C LYS A 130 -27.82 6.19 -4.80
N GLU A 131 -27.28 6.72 -3.71
CA GLU A 131 -26.64 8.04 -3.71
C GLU A 131 -25.41 8.07 -4.62
N ILE A 132 -24.61 6.99 -4.62
CA ILE A 132 -23.45 6.85 -5.50
C ILE A 132 -23.90 6.85 -6.96
N ARG A 133 -24.96 6.10 -7.29
CA ARG A 133 -25.51 6.03 -8.65
C ARG A 133 -25.92 7.41 -9.17
N GLU A 134 -26.57 8.21 -8.35
CA GLU A 134 -27.00 9.58 -8.70
C GLU A 134 -25.82 10.52 -8.94
N ARG A 135 -24.69 10.27 -8.28
CA ARG A 135 -23.47 11.09 -8.41
C ARG A 135 -22.55 10.67 -9.54
N ILE A 136 -22.64 9.44 -10.02
CA ILE A 136 -21.83 8.98 -11.15
C ILE A 136 -22.08 9.90 -12.35
N ASN A 137 -20.99 10.44 -12.88
CA ASN A 137 -21.04 11.22 -14.10
C ASN A 137 -21.38 10.30 -15.28
N GLN A 138 -22.55 10.51 -15.90
CA GLN A 138 -22.93 9.74 -17.09
C GLN A 138 -21.95 9.97 -18.25
N GLU A 139 -21.41 11.19 -18.35
CA GLU A 139 -20.32 11.48 -19.29
C GLU A 139 -19.08 10.62 -18.99
N PHE A 140 -18.84 10.28 -17.72
CA PHE A 140 -17.76 9.36 -17.37
C PHE A 140 -18.03 7.96 -17.94
N LEU A 141 -19.26 7.46 -17.79
CA LEU A 141 -19.64 6.14 -18.33
C LEU A 141 -19.57 6.09 -19.86
N ASP A 142 -19.83 7.22 -20.54
CA ASP A 142 -19.83 7.31 -21.99
C ASP A 142 -18.44 7.54 -22.60
N ASN A 143 -17.61 8.38 -21.96
CA ASN A 143 -16.41 8.95 -22.58
C ASN A 143 -15.10 8.51 -21.94
N ILE A 144 -15.07 8.05 -20.69
CA ILE A 144 -13.80 7.64 -20.07
C ILE A 144 -13.36 6.30 -20.63
N SER A 145 -12.09 6.24 -21.02
CA SER A 145 -11.49 5.01 -21.48
C SER A 145 -11.29 4.03 -20.32
N GLU A 146 -11.75 2.80 -20.51
CA GLU A 146 -11.44 1.66 -19.64
C GLU A 146 -9.93 1.49 -19.38
N LYS A 147 -9.12 2.07 -20.27
CA LYS A 147 -7.66 2.15 -20.16
C LYS A 147 -7.22 2.79 -18.85
N LEU A 148 -7.94 3.79 -18.34
CA LEU A 148 -7.64 4.41 -17.05
C LEU A 148 -7.56 3.33 -15.96
N PHE A 149 -8.62 2.53 -15.81
CA PHE A 149 -8.66 1.48 -14.80
C PHE A 149 -7.63 0.37 -15.04
N PHE A 150 -7.36 0.00 -16.29
CA PHE A 150 -6.31 -0.97 -16.58
C PHE A 150 -4.91 -0.44 -16.25
N THR A 151 -4.61 0.83 -16.52
CA THR A 151 -3.35 1.46 -16.11
C THR A 151 -3.21 1.49 -14.58
N ARG A 152 -4.28 1.82 -13.85
CA ARG A 152 -4.26 1.76 -12.37
C ARG A 152 -4.01 0.33 -11.88
N ASN A 153 -4.68 -0.66 -12.46
CA ASN A 153 -4.46 -2.07 -12.16
C ASN A 153 -3.01 -2.51 -12.41
N GLU A 154 -2.44 -2.20 -13.58
CA GLU A 154 -1.06 -2.53 -13.93
C GLU A 154 -0.04 -1.90 -12.96
N ASN A 155 -0.25 -0.64 -12.57
CA ASN A 155 0.61 0.05 -11.61
C ASN A 155 0.54 -0.60 -10.22
N LEU A 156 -0.66 -0.94 -9.74
CA LEU A 156 -0.84 -1.61 -8.45
C LEU A 156 -0.21 -3.02 -8.44
N ASN A 157 -0.42 -3.80 -9.50
CA ASN A 157 0.19 -5.11 -9.68
C ASN A 157 1.73 -5.02 -9.68
N TRP A 158 2.28 -4.03 -10.40
CA TRP A 158 3.72 -3.81 -10.40
C TRP A 158 4.26 -3.49 -9.01
N ILE A 159 3.51 -2.71 -8.21
CA ILE A 159 3.86 -2.43 -6.81
C ILE A 159 3.81 -3.71 -5.99
N GLU A 160 2.76 -4.51 -6.13
CA GLU A 160 2.58 -5.79 -5.42
C GLU A 160 3.78 -6.73 -5.69
N VAL A 161 4.04 -7.04 -6.95
CA VAL A 161 5.08 -8.01 -7.35
C VAL A 161 6.46 -7.54 -6.95
N LYS A 162 6.78 -6.25 -7.15
CA LYS A 162 8.14 -5.74 -6.94
C LYS A 162 8.42 -5.38 -5.49
N TYR A 163 7.41 -4.97 -4.73
CA TYR A 163 7.59 -4.37 -3.42
C TYR A 163 6.82 -5.01 -2.27
N SER A 164 6.09 -6.12 -2.49
CA SER A 164 5.40 -6.89 -1.42
C SER A 164 6.26 -7.13 -0.18
N LYS A 165 7.54 -7.44 -0.32
CA LYS A 165 8.47 -7.66 0.80
C LYS A 165 8.75 -6.43 1.68
N TYR A 166 8.37 -5.23 1.24
CA TYR A 166 8.53 -3.97 1.97
C TYR A 166 7.21 -3.47 2.55
N LEU A 167 6.12 -4.22 2.41
CA LEU A 167 4.80 -3.85 2.86
C LEU A 167 4.38 -4.72 4.04
N GLU A 168 3.68 -4.12 4.99
CA GLU A 168 3.00 -4.91 6.01
C GLU A 168 1.85 -5.70 5.37
N PRO A 169 1.50 -6.89 5.90
CA PRO A 169 0.46 -7.74 5.31
C PRO A 169 -0.88 -7.02 5.09
N ASP A 170 -1.27 -6.16 6.03
CA ASP A 170 -2.50 -5.37 5.93
C ASP A 170 -2.46 -4.35 4.79
N GLU A 171 -1.29 -3.79 4.48
CA GLU A 171 -1.12 -2.83 3.40
C GLU A 171 -1.16 -3.54 2.05
N LEU A 172 -0.50 -4.69 1.97
CA LEU A 172 -0.49 -5.54 0.78
C LEU A 172 -1.90 -6.02 0.43
N LEU A 173 -2.66 -6.51 1.41
CA LEU A 173 -4.03 -6.98 1.21
C LEU A 173 -4.91 -5.89 0.59
N VAL A 174 -4.82 -4.67 1.11
CA VAL A 174 -5.65 -3.55 0.64
C VAL A 174 -5.24 -3.08 -0.76
N ILE A 175 -3.96 -3.22 -1.13
CA ILE A 175 -3.48 -2.98 -2.50
C ILE A 175 -4.04 -4.04 -3.46
N ILE A 176 -3.98 -5.33 -3.08
CA ILE A 176 -4.54 -6.44 -3.88
C ILE A 176 -6.05 -6.26 -4.08
N ASP A 177 -6.78 -5.92 -3.00
CA ASP A 177 -8.22 -5.65 -3.07
C ASP A 177 -8.51 -4.51 -4.08
N LEU A 178 -7.72 -3.43 -4.02
CA LEU A 178 -7.87 -2.30 -4.95
C LEU A 178 -7.53 -2.69 -6.39
N GLU A 179 -6.46 -3.46 -6.58
CA GLU A 179 -6.04 -3.96 -7.88
C GLU A 179 -7.16 -4.73 -8.57
N LEU A 180 -7.79 -5.68 -7.86
CA LEU A 180 -8.88 -6.50 -8.39
C LEU A 180 -10.11 -5.65 -8.72
N LEU A 181 -10.39 -4.62 -7.92
CA LEU A 181 -11.48 -3.68 -8.18
C LEU A 181 -11.21 -2.84 -9.44
N MET A 182 -9.97 -2.35 -9.63
CA MET A 182 -9.59 -1.60 -10.84
C MET A 182 -9.74 -2.49 -12.08
N LEU A 183 -9.28 -3.74 -12.01
CA LEU A 183 -9.46 -4.69 -13.10
C LEU A 183 -10.94 -4.94 -13.40
N SER A 184 -11.76 -5.17 -12.37
CA SER A 184 -13.20 -5.42 -12.51
C SER A 184 -13.92 -4.21 -13.12
N LEU A 185 -13.60 -2.99 -12.69
CA LEU A 185 -14.14 -1.76 -13.26
C LEU A 185 -13.77 -1.61 -14.74
N GLY A 186 -12.51 -1.81 -15.09
CA GLY A 186 -12.06 -1.77 -16.48
C GLY A 186 -12.79 -2.79 -17.36
N MET A 187 -12.99 -4.02 -16.88
CA MET A 187 -13.74 -5.04 -17.61
C MET A 187 -15.21 -4.65 -17.79
N ASN A 188 -15.90 -4.24 -16.73
CA ASN A 188 -17.31 -3.86 -16.80
C ASN A 188 -17.54 -2.66 -17.73
N MET A 189 -16.67 -1.66 -17.67
CA MET A 189 -16.69 -0.50 -18.57
C MET A 189 -16.47 -0.90 -20.03
N LYS A 190 -15.50 -1.78 -20.30
CA LYS A 190 -15.22 -2.31 -21.65
C LYS A 190 -16.44 -3.03 -22.21
N ILE A 191 -17.12 -3.83 -21.39
CA ILE A 191 -18.31 -4.59 -21.80
C ILE A 191 -19.49 -3.63 -22.05
N LEU A 192 -19.78 -2.72 -21.12
CA LEU A 192 -20.85 -1.71 -21.27
C LEU A 192 -20.66 -0.90 -22.57
N ARG A 193 -19.43 -0.45 -22.83
CA ARG A 193 -19.10 0.30 -24.05
C ARG A 193 -19.31 -0.53 -25.31
N LYS A 194 -18.95 -1.82 -25.29
CA LYS A 194 -19.18 -2.73 -26.43
C LYS A 194 -20.68 -2.91 -26.67
N MET A 195 -21.48 -3.10 -25.61
CA MET A 195 -22.94 -3.22 -25.71
C MET A 195 -23.57 -1.97 -26.32
N ARG A 196 -23.26 -0.78 -25.78
CA ARG A 196 -23.76 0.50 -26.31
C ARG A 196 -23.39 0.70 -27.79
N LYS A 197 -22.21 0.26 -28.22
CA LYS A 197 -21.81 0.29 -29.65
C LYS A 197 -22.64 -0.65 -30.51
N GLU A 198 -22.93 -1.86 -30.04
CA GLU A 198 -23.77 -2.83 -30.78
C GLU A 198 -25.24 -2.39 -30.84
N VAL A 199 -25.77 -1.75 -29.79
CA VAL A 199 -27.10 -1.11 -29.82
C VAL A 199 -27.17 -0.05 -30.90
N LYS A 200 -26.18 0.84 -30.97
CA LYS A 200 -26.10 1.89 -31.99
C LYS A 200 -26.04 1.32 -33.41
N LYS A 201 -25.44 0.15 -33.61
CA LYS A 201 -25.36 -0.51 -34.92
C LYS A 201 -26.64 -1.25 -35.31
N THR A 202 -27.28 -1.92 -34.36
CA THR A 202 -28.38 -2.86 -34.64
C THR A 202 -29.77 -2.25 -34.48
N GLY A 203 -29.90 -1.10 -33.80
CA GLY A 203 -31.18 -0.45 -33.52
C GLY A 203 -32.09 -1.23 -32.56
N ASN A 204 -31.64 -2.37 -32.04
CA ASN A 204 -32.45 -3.25 -31.19
C ASN A 204 -32.29 -2.84 -29.72
N THR A 205 -33.25 -2.09 -29.20
CA THR A 205 -33.16 -1.38 -27.90
C THR A 205 -33.69 -2.18 -26.70
N SER A 206 -34.66 -3.07 -26.89
CA SER A 206 -35.37 -3.72 -25.77
C SER A 206 -34.51 -4.67 -24.95
N THR A 207 -33.91 -5.69 -25.58
CA THR A 207 -33.09 -6.70 -24.89
C THR A 207 -31.78 -6.10 -24.34
N ASN A 208 -31.20 -5.13 -25.06
CA ASN A 208 -29.94 -4.52 -24.66
C ASN A 208 -30.09 -3.55 -23.48
N SER A 209 -31.23 -2.89 -23.32
CA SER A 209 -31.49 -1.98 -22.19
C SER A 209 -31.44 -2.69 -20.82
N PHE A 210 -31.88 -3.94 -20.73
CA PHE A 210 -31.79 -4.73 -19.50
C PHE A 210 -30.33 -5.04 -19.14
N PHE A 211 -29.52 -5.45 -20.11
CA PHE A 211 -28.11 -5.75 -19.89
C PHE A 211 -27.31 -4.49 -19.53
N GLU A 212 -27.56 -3.38 -20.22
CA GLU A 212 -26.90 -2.09 -19.91
C GLU A 212 -27.15 -1.68 -18.45
N ASN A 213 -28.40 -1.73 -17.99
CA ASN A 213 -28.75 -1.43 -16.60
C ASN A 213 -28.02 -2.34 -15.60
N SER A 214 -27.90 -3.64 -15.90
CA SER A 214 -27.17 -4.58 -15.04
C SER A 214 -25.67 -4.26 -14.95
N TYR A 215 -25.04 -3.83 -16.05
CA TYR A 215 -23.63 -3.44 -16.03
C TYR A 215 -23.41 -2.10 -15.33
N GLU A 216 -24.30 -1.13 -15.49
CA GLU A 216 -24.26 0.13 -14.73
C GLU A 216 -24.37 -0.11 -13.23
N GLU A 217 -25.25 -1.02 -12.80
CA GLU A 217 -25.37 -1.41 -11.39
C GLU A 217 -24.08 -2.07 -10.89
N ARG A 218 -23.49 -2.99 -11.67
CA ARG A 218 -22.19 -3.60 -11.34
C ARG A 218 -21.08 -2.55 -11.21
N ILE A 219 -21.02 -1.59 -12.13
CA ILE A 219 -20.04 -0.50 -12.09
C ILE A 219 -20.24 0.35 -10.83
N THR A 220 -21.50 0.70 -10.52
CA THR A 220 -21.84 1.45 -9.31
C THR A 220 -21.41 0.72 -8.04
N ASN A 221 -21.67 -0.59 -7.94
CA ASN A 221 -21.26 -1.42 -6.81
C ASN A 221 -19.73 -1.47 -6.68
N ARG A 222 -19.00 -1.62 -7.79
CA ARG A 222 -17.53 -1.62 -7.79
C ARG A 222 -16.94 -0.25 -7.44
N ILE A 223 -17.59 0.84 -7.83
CA ILE A 223 -17.22 2.19 -7.39
C ILE A 223 -17.40 2.29 -5.88
N HIS A 224 -18.53 1.84 -5.33
CA HIS A 224 -18.77 1.85 -3.88
C HIS A 224 -17.74 1.05 -3.09
N GLU A 225 -17.44 -0.18 -3.54
CA GLU A 225 -16.40 -1.02 -2.95
C GLU A 225 -15.03 -0.33 -3.00
N THR A 226 -14.71 0.33 -4.11
CA THR A 226 -13.46 1.09 -4.24
C THR A 226 -13.39 2.24 -3.23
N LEU A 227 -14.48 2.99 -3.06
CA LEU A 227 -14.55 4.07 -2.05
C LEU A 227 -14.33 3.51 -0.63
N LYS A 228 -14.87 2.33 -0.31
CA LYS A 228 -14.63 1.66 0.98
C LYS A 228 -13.17 1.26 1.16
N ILE A 229 -12.51 0.78 0.10
CA ILE A 229 -11.09 0.44 0.12
C ILE A 229 -10.24 1.71 0.29
N ILE A 230 -10.53 2.80 -0.41
CA ILE A 230 -9.87 4.10 -0.22
C ILE A 230 -10.02 4.56 1.24
N LYS A 231 -11.23 4.48 1.81
CA LYS A 231 -11.46 4.78 3.23
C LYS A 231 -10.61 3.91 4.17
N LYS A 232 -10.48 2.60 3.88
CA LYS A 232 -9.62 1.68 4.63
C LYS A 232 -8.15 2.08 4.53
N MET A 233 -7.66 2.45 3.34
CA MET A 233 -6.29 2.94 3.11
C MET A 233 -5.97 4.22 3.90
N ILE A 234 -6.93 5.14 4.03
CA ILE A 234 -6.79 6.34 4.88
C ILE A 234 -6.61 5.91 6.34
N LYS A 235 -7.45 5.00 6.83
CA LYS A 235 -7.44 4.54 8.23
C LYS A 235 -6.13 3.87 8.63
N ILE A 236 -5.52 3.09 7.74
CA ILE A 236 -4.21 2.45 7.98
C ILE A 236 -3.02 3.40 7.76
N GLY A 237 -3.27 4.63 7.33
CA GLY A 237 -2.28 5.69 7.25
C GLY A 237 -1.41 5.67 5.99
N ILE A 238 -1.81 4.94 4.94
CA ILE A 238 -1.12 4.96 3.64
C ILE A 238 -1.16 6.38 3.05
N LEU A 239 -2.33 7.03 3.12
CA LEU A 239 -2.55 8.37 2.55
C LEU A 239 -2.14 9.54 3.46
N GLN A 240 -2.03 9.33 4.78
CA GLN A 240 -1.66 10.41 5.72
C GLN A 240 -0.15 10.61 5.85
N LYS A 241 0.66 9.57 5.63
CA LYS A 241 2.12 9.64 5.84
C LYS A 241 2.86 10.39 4.73
N SER A 242 2.25 10.59 3.56
CA SER A 242 2.86 11.35 2.47
C SER A 242 2.73 12.87 2.61
N GLN A 243 1.94 13.35 3.58
CA GLN A 243 1.59 14.76 3.77
C GLN A 243 2.55 15.55 4.69
N LYS A 244 3.68 14.97 5.10
CA LYS A 244 4.68 15.62 5.97
C LYS A 244 5.92 16.15 5.21
N PHE A 245 5.81 16.39 3.91
CA PHE A 245 6.87 16.99 3.11
C PHE A 245 6.37 18.23 2.39
#